data_AF-A0A934TXR0-F1
#
_entry.id   AF-A0A934TXR0-F1
#
_cell.length_a   1.000
_cell.length_b   1.000
_cell.length_c   1.000
_cell.angle_alpha   90.00
_cell.angle_beta   90.00
_cell.angle_gamma   90.00
#
_symmetry.space_group_name_H-M   'P 1'
#
loop_
_entity.id
_entity.type
_entity.pdbx_description
1 polymer ?
#
loop_
_entity_poly.entity_id
_entity_poly.type
_entity_poly.pdbx_seq_one_letter_code
_entity_poly.pdbx_strand_id
1 'polypeptide(L)'
;MIERTLPCGERVPALGQGTWNIGDDPAARASEIAALRRGLDLGLTLVDTAEMYGDGRSEQLVGEAIAIPKTGSPERLQDNAAALAHPLSPAQLQELDRLFPPPKGPTALAML
;
A
#
# COMPACT_ATOMS: atom_id res chain seq x y z
N MET A 1 8.36 18.49 4.30
CA MET A 1 8.88 17.45 5.22
C MET A 1 10.40 17.49 5.21
N ILE A 2 11.04 17.25 6.34
CA ILE A 2 12.51 17.15 6.41
C ILE A 2 12.90 15.77 5.88
N GLU A 3 13.89 15.68 5.00
CA GLU A 3 14.37 14.41 4.41
C GLU A 3 15.78 14.04 4.88
N ARG A 4 16.14 12.77 4.72
CA ARG A 4 17.50 12.23 4.92
C ARG A 4 17.88 11.37 3.72
N THR A 5 19.14 11.45 3.32
CA THR A 5 19.71 10.59 2.27
C THR A 5 20.41 9.42 2.93
N LEU A 6 20.01 8.21 2.60
CA LEU A 6 20.65 6.97 3.03
C LEU A 6 21.96 6.74 2.25
N PRO A 7 22.90 5.90 2.74
CA PRO A 7 24.14 5.60 2.03
C PRO A 7 23.96 5.07 0.60
N CYS A 8 22.81 4.45 0.31
CA CYS A 8 22.42 4.00 -1.03
C CYS A 8 21.92 5.12 -1.96
N GLY A 9 21.86 6.37 -1.50
CA GLY A 9 21.36 7.53 -2.25
C GLY A 9 19.84 7.72 -2.20
N GLU A 10 19.10 6.80 -1.58
CA GLU A 10 17.65 6.92 -1.38
C GLU A 10 17.33 8.07 -0.41
N ARG A 11 16.32 8.88 -0.75
CA ARG A 11 15.80 9.93 0.13
C ARG A 11 14.57 9.41 0.84
N VAL A 12 14.60 9.47 2.16
CA VAL A 12 13.47 9.09 3.03
C VAL A 12 13.06 10.26 3.91
N PRO A 13 11.81 10.32 4.38
CA PRO A 13 11.43 11.22 5.45
C PRO A 13 12.37 11.08 6.66
N ALA A 14 12.73 12.19 7.29
CA ALA A 14 13.54 12.19 8.51
C ALA A 14 12.82 11.57 9.72
N LEU A 15 11.49 11.37 9.62
CA LEU A 15 10.65 10.71 10.59
C LEU A 15 9.92 9.56 9.92
N GLY A 16 9.97 8.39 10.54
CA GLY A 16 9.23 7.18 10.13
C GLY A 16 8.25 6.71 11.22
N GLN A 17 7.64 5.56 10.97
CA GLN A 17 6.68 4.91 11.86
C GLN A 17 7.26 3.60 12.37
N GLY A 18 7.62 3.54 13.66
CA GLY A 18 8.11 2.30 14.29
C GLY A 18 6.97 1.42 14.80
N THR A 19 7.07 0.11 14.62
CA THR A 19 5.97 -0.83 14.93
C THR A 19 6.24 -1.78 16.10
N TRP A 20 7.31 -1.57 16.88
CA TRP A 20 7.53 -2.37 18.09
C TRP A 20 6.35 -2.23 19.08
N ASN A 21 5.83 -3.37 19.56
CA ASN A 21 4.60 -3.52 20.35
C ASN A 21 3.27 -3.23 19.61
N ILE A 22 3.29 -3.01 18.29
CA ILE A 22 2.06 -2.92 17.49
C ILE A 22 1.61 -4.32 17.07
N GLY A 23 0.31 -4.59 17.16
CA GLY A 23 -0.32 -5.86 16.76
C GLY A 23 -0.35 -6.91 17.86
N ASP A 24 0.11 -6.59 19.07
CA ASP A 24 0.11 -7.49 20.24
C ASP A 24 -1.25 -7.57 20.93
N ASP A 25 -2.04 -6.48 20.91
CA ASP A 25 -3.37 -6.43 21.48
C ASP A 25 -4.45 -6.45 20.38
N PRO A 26 -5.24 -7.54 20.27
CA PRO A 26 -6.35 -7.61 19.32
C PRO A 26 -7.37 -6.46 19.47
N ALA A 27 -7.56 -5.92 20.67
CA ALA A 27 -8.47 -4.80 20.91
C ALA A 27 -7.93 -3.46 20.37
N ALA A 28 -6.60 -3.30 20.33
CA ALA A 28 -5.93 -2.11 19.82
C ALA A 28 -5.75 -2.12 18.30
N ARG A 29 -5.86 -3.29 17.66
CA ARG A 29 -5.58 -3.52 16.23
C ARG A 29 -6.15 -2.45 15.29
N ALA A 30 -7.44 -2.13 15.44
CA ALA A 30 -8.10 -1.14 14.59
C ALA A 30 -7.50 0.27 14.74
N SER A 31 -7.19 0.68 15.97
CA SER A 31 -6.54 1.97 16.24
C SER A 31 -5.09 2.02 15.78
N GLU A 32 -4.36 0.92 15.86
CA GLU A 32 -2.98 0.81 15.37
C GLU A 32 -2.91 0.92 13.85
N ILE A 33 -3.81 0.24 13.13
CA ILE A 33 -3.96 0.38 11.68
C ILE A 33 -4.31 1.82 11.31
N ALA A 34 -5.23 2.45 12.05
CA ALA A 34 -5.61 3.84 11.82
C ALA A 34 -4.43 4.79 12.05
N ALA A 35 -3.59 4.55 13.06
CA ALA A 35 -2.39 5.32 13.33
C ALA A 35 -1.38 5.20 12.18
N LEU A 36 -1.11 3.98 11.70
CA LEU A 36 -0.22 3.75 10.56
C LEU A 36 -0.69 4.44 9.28
N ARG A 37 -2.00 4.31 8.97
CA ARG A 37 -2.62 5.00 7.83
C ARG A 37 -2.56 6.52 7.99
N ARG A 38 -2.80 7.03 9.19
CA ARG A 38 -2.69 8.47 9.46
C ARG A 38 -1.28 8.99 9.26
N GLY A 39 -0.25 8.22 9.64
CA GLY A 39 1.13 8.56 9.34
C GLY A 39 1.39 8.63 7.84
N LEU A 40 0.88 7.67 7.06
CA LEU A 40 0.99 7.68 5.60
C LEU A 40 0.29 8.90 4.97
N ASP A 41 -0.91 9.26 5.45
CA ASP A 41 -1.64 10.48 5.01
C ASP A 41 -0.86 11.77 5.30
N LEU A 42 -0.03 11.76 6.36
CA LEU A 42 0.86 12.88 6.73
C LEU A 42 2.20 12.83 5.99
N GLY A 43 2.42 11.84 5.13
CA GLY A 43 3.63 11.66 4.32
C GLY A 43 4.74 10.84 5.01
N LEU A 44 4.47 10.18 6.14
CA LEU A 44 5.42 9.30 6.82
C LEU A 44 5.50 7.95 6.08
N THR A 45 6.31 7.90 5.03
CA THR A 45 6.42 6.73 4.14
C THR A 45 7.44 5.69 4.57
N LEU A 46 8.28 5.99 5.57
CA LEU A 46 9.20 5.03 6.17
C LEU A 46 8.51 4.28 7.31
N VAL A 47 8.40 2.96 7.20
CA VAL A 47 7.87 2.07 8.25
C VAL A 47 8.99 1.13 8.71
N ASP A 48 9.23 1.10 10.01
CA ASP A 48 10.24 0.26 10.66
C ASP A 48 9.53 -0.90 11.38
N THR A 49 9.86 -2.14 10.97
CA THR A 49 9.29 -3.38 11.48
C THR A 49 10.34 -4.50 11.45
N ALA A 50 10.11 -5.60 12.16
CA ALA A 50 10.97 -6.77 12.15
C ALA A 50 10.21 -8.06 12.46
N GLU A 51 10.71 -9.22 12.01
CA GLU A 51 10.14 -10.54 12.33
C GLU A 51 10.03 -10.78 13.85
N MET A 52 10.98 -10.26 14.63
CA MET A 52 11.01 -10.44 16.08
C MET A 52 9.96 -9.59 16.81
N TYR A 53 9.29 -8.65 16.14
CA TYR A 53 8.27 -7.80 16.76
C TYR A 53 6.95 -8.57 16.86
N GLY A 54 6.69 -9.06 18.06
CA GLY A 54 5.51 -9.88 18.34
C GLY A 54 5.48 -11.16 17.51
N ASP A 55 6.64 -11.78 17.21
CA ASP A 55 6.71 -13.01 16.40
C ASP A 55 5.97 -12.86 15.04
N GLY A 56 6.28 -11.77 14.32
CA GLY A 56 5.69 -11.41 13.03
C GLY A 56 4.33 -10.70 13.09
N ARG A 57 3.72 -10.52 14.27
CA ARG A 57 2.42 -9.83 14.38
C ARG A 57 2.47 -8.38 13.89
N SER A 58 3.55 -7.66 14.16
CA SER A 58 3.70 -6.29 13.69
C SER A 58 3.76 -6.21 12.16
N GLU A 59 4.45 -7.13 11.50
CA GLU A 59 4.52 -7.20 10.03
C GLU A 59 3.15 -7.51 9.41
N GLN A 60 2.37 -8.40 10.03
CA GLN A 60 1.00 -8.71 9.57
C GLN A 60 0.08 -7.49 9.66
N LEU A 61 0.14 -6.73 10.76
CA LEU A 61 -0.67 -5.52 10.94
C LEU A 61 -0.24 -4.42 9.97
N VAL A 62 1.06 -4.23 9.76
CA VAL A 62 1.58 -3.31 8.74
C VAL A 62 1.06 -3.70 7.36
N GLY A 63 1.08 -4.98 6.99
CA GLY A 63 0.54 -5.48 5.72
C GLY A 63 -0.94 -5.11 5.53
N GLU A 64 -1.74 -5.22 6.60
CA GLU A 64 -3.16 -4.80 6.60
C GLU A 64 -3.32 -3.27 6.47
N ALA A 65 -2.41 -2.50 7.05
CA ALA A 65 -2.43 -1.04 6.99
C ALA A 65 -2.08 -0.49 5.60
N ILE A 66 -1.14 -1.12 4.89
CA ILE A 66 -0.55 -0.63 3.61
C ILE A 66 -1.15 -1.25 2.33
N ALA A 67 -2.05 -2.23 2.44
CA ALA A 67 -2.67 -2.84 1.26
C ALA A 67 -3.41 -1.80 0.38
N ILE A 68 -3.19 -1.86 -0.94
CA ILE A 68 -3.68 -0.87 -1.92
C ILE A 68 -5.23 -0.76 -1.87
N PRO A 69 -5.77 0.47 -1.80
CA PRO A 69 -7.19 0.69 -1.57
C PRO A 69 -8.00 0.42 -2.85
N LYS A 70 -8.73 -0.70 -2.88
CA LYS A 70 -10.11 -0.76 -3.45
C LYS A 70 -10.85 -2.08 -3.19
N THR A 71 -10.47 -2.83 -2.16
CA THR A 71 -11.38 -3.85 -1.64
C THR A 71 -11.18 -4.09 -0.14
N GLY A 72 -12.26 -3.91 0.62
CA GLY A 72 -12.35 -4.40 2.00
C GLY A 72 -12.79 -5.87 2.09
N SER A 73 -13.03 -6.52 0.95
CA SER A 73 -13.32 -7.96 0.86
C SER A 73 -12.03 -8.74 0.57
N PRO A 74 -11.64 -9.67 1.45
CA PRO A 74 -10.51 -10.57 1.23
C PRO A 74 -10.64 -11.43 -0.03
N GLU A 75 -11.86 -11.84 -0.39
CA GLU A 75 -12.15 -12.63 -1.60
C GLU A 75 -11.80 -11.83 -2.87
N ARG A 76 -12.18 -10.56 -2.91
CA ARG A 76 -11.89 -9.66 -4.04
C ARG A 76 -10.41 -9.32 -4.16
N LEU A 77 -9.66 -9.36 -3.05
CA LEU A 77 -8.21 -9.23 -3.08
C LEU A 77 -7.57 -10.47 -3.75
N GLN A 78 -8.07 -11.66 -3.40
CA GLN A 78 -7.66 -12.91 -4.04
C GLN A 78 -8.00 -12.90 -5.54
N ASP A 79 -9.19 -12.43 -5.93
CA ASP A 79 -9.59 -12.28 -7.33
C ASP A 79 -8.67 -11.33 -8.10
N ASN A 80 -8.35 -10.16 -7.52
CA ASN A 80 -7.45 -9.19 -8.14
C ASN A 80 -6.03 -9.74 -8.33
N ALA A 81 -5.53 -10.49 -7.35
CA ALA A 81 -4.24 -11.16 -7.46
C ALA A 81 -4.27 -12.25 -8.55
N ALA A 82 -5.36 -13.02 -8.64
CA ALA A 82 -5.55 -14.05 -9.65
C ALA A 82 -5.65 -13.50 -11.09
N ALA A 83 -6.06 -12.24 -11.26
CA ALA A 83 -6.10 -11.58 -12.56
C ALA A 83 -4.70 -11.50 -13.22
N LEU A 84 -3.62 -11.46 -12.44
CA LEU A 84 -2.25 -11.47 -12.96
C LEU A 84 -1.88 -12.78 -13.67
N ALA A 85 -2.58 -13.88 -13.37
CA ALA A 85 -2.38 -15.15 -14.04
C ALA A 85 -3.03 -15.21 -15.43
N HIS A 86 -3.80 -14.19 -15.82
CA HIS A 86 -4.57 -14.13 -17.06
C HIS A 86 -4.19 -12.89 -17.87
N PRO A 87 -2.97 -12.84 -18.43
CA PRO A 87 -2.52 -11.68 -19.21
C PRO A 87 -3.36 -11.53 -20.48
N LEU A 88 -3.71 -10.29 -20.81
CA LEU A 88 -4.37 -9.97 -22.07
C LEU A 88 -3.40 -10.17 -23.23
N SER A 89 -3.89 -10.75 -24.33
CA SER A 89 -3.13 -10.84 -25.56
C SER A 89 -2.89 -9.44 -26.17
N PRO A 90 -1.84 -9.27 -27.00
CA PRO A 90 -1.60 -8.01 -27.70
C PRO A 90 -2.81 -7.51 -28.50
N ALA A 91 -3.62 -8.42 -29.08
CA ALA A 91 -4.82 -8.06 -29.83
C ALA A 91 -5.91 -7.47 -28.91
N GLN A 92 -6.11 -8.05 -27.73
CA GLN A 92 -7.06 -7.54 -26.73
C GLN A 92 -6.60 -6.19 -26.17
N LEU A 93 -5.31 -6.02 -25.91
CA LEU A 93 -4.76 -4.72 -25.50
C LEU A 93 -4.99 -3.66 -26.57
N GLN A 94 -4.73 -3.98 -27.84
CA GLN A 94 -4.98 -3.07 -28.96
C GLN A 94 -6.48 -2.73 -29.13
N GLU A 95 -7.37 -3.70 -28.88
CA GLU A 95 -8.81 -3.46 -28.87
C GLU A 95 -9.22 -2.50 -27.74
N LEU A 96 -8.67 -2.70 -26.54
CA LEU A 96 -8.91 -1.81 -25.40
C LEU A 96 -8.38 -0.40 -25.67
N ASP A 97 -7.17 -0.24 -26.23
CA ASP A 97 -6.63 1.07 -26.59
C ASP A 97 -7.48 1.77 -27.67
N ARG A 98 -8.18 1.02 -28.52
CA ARG A 98 -9.11 1.59 -29.49
C ARG A 98 -10.40 2.08 -28.84
N LEU A 99 -10.95 1.31 -27.90
CA LEU A 99 -12.19 1.63 -27.18
C LEU A 99 -11.99 2.73 -26.14
N PHE A 100 -10.84 2.69 -25.45
CA PHE A 100 -10.44 3.56 -24.37
C PHE A 100 -9.03 4.10 -24.66
N PRO A 101 -8.90 5.03 -25.61
CA PRO A 101 -7.61 5.57 -25.97
C PRO A 101 -6.92 6.17 -24.74
N PRO A 102 -5.61 5.94 -24.57
CA PRO A 102 -4.88 6.51 -23.45
C PRO A 102 -5.04 8.03 -23.48
N PRO A 103 -5.25 8.67 -22.32
CA PRO A 103 -5.42 10.10 -22.28
C PRO A 103 -4.13 10.78 -22.78
N LYS A 104 -4.27 11.83 -23.58
CA LYS A 104 -3.13 12.56 -24.17
C LYS A 104 -2.31 13.37 -23.14
N GLY A 105 -2.69 13.27 -21.87
CA GLY A 105 -2.07 13.95 -20.75
C GLY A 105 -2.78 13.60 -19.43
N PRO A 106 -2.22 14.02 -18.28
CA PRO A 106 -2.84 13.80 -16.98
C PRO A 106 -4.23 14.44 -16.93
N THR A 107 -5.24 13.65 -16.58
CA THR A 107 -6.63 14.09 -16.40
C THR A 107 -7.08 13.70 -15.01
N ALA A 108 -7.71 14.63 -14.28
CA ALA A 108 -8.25 14.33 -12.96
C ALA A 108 -9.35 13.26 -13.08
N LEU A 109 -9.31 12.25 -12.19
CA LEU A 109 -10.34 11.23 -12.11
C LEU A 109 -11.68 11.88 -11.74
N ALA A 110 -12.68 11.70 -12.61
CA ALA A 110 -14.04 12.05 -12.28
C ALA A 110 -14.53 11.12 -11.17
N MET A 111 -14.57 11.62 -9.94
CA MET A 111 -15.19 10.94 -8.82
C MET A 111 -16.69 11.24 -8.91
N LEU A 112 -17.49 10.24 -9.28
CA LEU A 112 -18.95 10.25 -9.16
C LEU A 112 -19.35 9.71 -7.77
#